data_AF-A0A0F7JL49-F1
#
_entry.id   AF-A0A0F7JL49-F1
#
_cell.length_a   1.000
_cell.length_b   1.000
_cell.length_c   1.000
_cell.angle_alpha   90.00
_cell.angle_beta   90.00
_cell.angle_gamma   90.00
#
_symmetry.space_group_name_H-M   'P 1'
#
loop_
_entity.id
_entity.type
_entity.pdbx_description
1 polymer ?
#
loop_
_entity_poly.entity_id
_entity_poly.type
_entity_poly.pdbx_seq_one_letter_code
_entity_poly.pdbx_strand_id
1 'polypeptide(L)'
;MPRILPAALLALSALLPACAPAQTAPLPDPATYRPGPGDTVTLPDLGPVGRWMITKTLEPATWLGERVGGRTLREPINVLILDRTSTTPEAATARLNAAMTAAGYGPKNMHSDGYSGQLAGRLYPQLPPTGKGLAFSDGPWYVSNHHGRVFGPAPVQGSYLFSAAFSLEDMRWLPRPGHTYNSFTATREDLAARLSATGLYRRAANVDLGNRLDTPQETTGDHDGQAALLTTP
;
A
#
# COMPACT_ATOMS: atom_id res chain seq x y z
N MET A 1 -3.25 -84.70 -22.42
CA MET A 1 -2.12 -83.75 -22.36
C MET A 1 -2.66 -82.32 -22.38
N PRO A 2 -2.73 -81.61 -21.24
CA PRO A 2 -3.14 -80.21 -21.20
C PRO A 2 -1.93 -79.29 -21.44
N ARG A 3 -2.10 -78.25 -22.26
CA ARG A 3 -1.10 -77.21 -22.51
C ARG A 3 -1.28 -76.05 -21.53
N ILE A 4 -0.17 -75.67 -20.90
CA ILE A 4 -0.02 -74.61 -19.90
C ILE A 4 -0.01 -73.25 -20.61
N LEU A 5 -0.78 -72.27 -20.11
CA LEU A 5 -0.64 -70.85 -20.47
C LEU A 5 0.43 -70.19 -19.58
N PRO A 6 1.33 -69.34 -20.11
CA PRO A 6 2.17 -68.50 -19.28
C PRO A 6 1.46 -67.17 -18.96
N ALA A 7 1.48 -66.79 -17.69
CA ALA A 7 1.06 -65.48 -17.20
C ALA A 7 2.09 -64.42 -17.57
N ALA A 8 1.67 -63.38 -18.27
CA ALA A 8 2.48 -62.17 -18.49
C ALA A 8 2.12 -61.15 -17.40
N LEU A 9 3.03 -60.93 -16.45
CA LEU A 9 2.98 -59.80 -15.53
C LEU A 9 3.38 -58.52 -16.29
N LEU A 10 2.43 -57.62 -16.51
CA LEU A 10 2.70 -56.23 -16.89
C LEU A 10 3.00 -55.43 -15.62
N ALA A 11 4.27 -55.08 -15.40
CA ALA A 11 4.66 -54.14 -14.36
C ALA A 11 4.34 -52.70 -14.84
N LEU A 12 3.30 -52.10 -14.26
CA LEU A 12 2.92 -50.71 -14.49
C LEU A 12 3.79 -49.82 -13.58
N SER A 13 4.87 -49.24 -14.12
CA SER A 13 5.69 -48.26 -13.40
C SER A 13 4.91 -46.95 -13.28
N ALA A 14 4.37 -46.66 -12.10
CA ALA A 14 3.75 -45.38 -11.78
C ALA A 14 4.81 -44.27 -11.78
N LEU A 15 4.87 -43.48 -12.86
CA LEU A 15 5.60 -42.21 -12.89
C LEU A 15 4.79 -41.20 -12.08
N LEU A 16 5.10 -41.08 -10.79
CA LEU A 16 4.66 -39.93 -9.99
C LEU A 16 5.43 -38.70 -10.49
N PRO A 17 4.77 -37.62 -10.94
CA PRO A 17 5.46 -36.37 -11.19
C PRO A 17 5.98 -35.87 -9.85
N ALA A 18 7.31 -35.84 -9.70
CA ALA A 18 7.95 -35.19 -8.58
C ALA A 18 7.55 -33.71 -8.62
N CYS A 19 6.65 -33.30 -7.73
CA CYS A 19 6.42 -31.89 -7.45
C CYS A 19 7.71 -31.32 -6.87
N ALA A 20 8.54 -30.72 -7.73
CA ALA A 20 9.61 -29.86 -7.26
C ALA A 20 8.97 -28.70 -6.48
N PRO A 21 9.38 -28.43 -5.23
CA PRO A 21 8.90 -27.25 -4.52
C PRO A 21 9.30 -26.01 -5.33
N ALA A 22 8.34 -25.14 -5.62
CA ALA A 22 8.63 -23.85 -6.22
C ALA A 22 9.63 -23.11 -5.31
N GLN A 23 10.88 -22.97 -5.75
CA GLN A 23 11.85 -22.12 -5.09
C GLN A 23 11.39 -20.68 -5.26
N THR A 24 10.73 -20.13 -4.25
CA THR A 24 10.52 -18.68 -4.16
C THR A 24 11.88 -18.04 -3.97
N ALA A 25 12.30 -17.26 -4.97
CA ALA A 25 13.50 -16.43 -4.85
C ALA A 25 13.44 -15.58 -3.56
N PRO A 26 14.57 -15.37 -2.87
CA PRO A 26 14.60 -14.51 -1.70
C PRO A 26 14.16 -13.09 -2.07
N LEU A 27 13.41 -12.44 -1.17
CA LEU A 27 13.05 -11.04 -1.34
C LEU A 27 14.32 -10.17 -1.29
N PRO A 28 14.38 -9.09 -2.09
CA PRO A 28 15.48 -8.15 -2.03
C PRO A 28 15.54 -7.41 -0.68
N ASP A 29 16.72 -6.98 -0.27
CA ASP A 29 16.93 -6.21 0.95
C ASP A 29 16.41 -4.76 0.78
N PRO A 30 15.47 -4.28 1.60
CA PRO A 30 14.99 -2.90 1.53
C PRO A 30 16.09 -1.83 1.59
N ALA A 31 17.25 -2.13 2.20
CA ALA A 31 18.39 -1.22 2.22
C ALA A 31 19.03 -0.99 0.84
N THR A 32 18.79 -1.89 -0.13
CA THR A 32 19.29 -1.76 -1.50
C THR A 32 18.37 -0.91 -2.39
N TYR A 33 17.14 -0.59 -1.95
CA TYR A 33 16.23 0.23 -2.73
C TYR A 33 16.85 1.60 -3.06
N ARG A 34 16.74 2.00 -4.32
CA ARG A 34 17.09 3.34 -4.80
C ARG A 34 15.92 3.83 -5.64
N PRO A 35 15.37 5.04 -5.36
CA PRO A 35 14.34 5.61 -6.21
C PRO A 35 14.85 5.78 -7.63
N GLY A 36 13.97 5.58 -8.61
CA GLY A 36 14.25 5.96 -9.98
C GLY A 36 14.34 7.48 -10.15
N PRO A 37 14.91 7.96 -11.26
CA PRO A 37 14.90 9.38 -11.59
C PRO A 37 13.47 9.94 -11.57
N GLY A 38 13.23 10.93 -10.72
CA GLY A 38 11.91 11.54 -10.58
C GLY A 38 10.94 10.81 -9.66
N ASP A 39 11.32 9.71 -8.99
CA ASP A 39 10.43 9.01 -8.04
C ASP A 39 10.34 9.69 -6.67
N THR A 40 11.13 10.74 -6.44
CA THR A 40 11.08 11.54 -5.22
C THR A 40 10.89 13.02 -5.54
N VAL A 41 10.25 13.73 -4.62
CA VAL A 41 10.19 15.19 -4.58
C VAL A 41 10.78 15.68 -3.27
N THR A 42 11.54 16.78 -3.30
CA THR A 42 12.01 17.44 -2.07
C THR A 42 11.03 18.54 -1.73
N LEU A 43 10.33 18.38 -0.61
CA LEU A 43 9.39 19.37 -0.10
C LEU A 43 10.10 20.31 0.89
N PRO A 44 9.79 21.62 0.88
CA PRO A 44 10.26 22.54 1.91
C PRO A 44 9.91 22.00 3.30
N ASP A 45 10.87 22.05 4.22
CA ASP A 45 10.79 21.64 5.63
C ASP A 45 10.50 20.14 5.91
N LEU A 46 10.05 19.37 4.92
CA LEU A 46 9.77 17.93 5.05
C LEU A 46 10.87 17.05 4.43
N GLY A 47 11.71 17.61 3.57
CA GLY A 47 12.78 16.87 2.89
C GLY A 47 12.27 15.96 1.76
N PRO A 48 13.05 14.95 1.36
CA PRO A 48 12.69 14.08 0.24
C PRO A 48 11.58 13.08 0.61
N VAL A 49 10.55 13.03 -0.23
CA VAL A 49 9.38 12.16 -0.13
C VAL A 49 9.23 11.36 -1.43
N GLY A 50 8.96 10.06 -1.32
CA GLY A 50 8.66 9.20 -2.45
C GLY A 50 7.27 9.45 -3.02
N ARG A 51 7.14 9.32 -4.34
CA ARG A 51 5.88 9.49 -5.07
C ARG A 51 4.95 8.29 -5.00
N TRP A 52 5.51 7.11 -4.72
CA TRP A 52 4.84 5.81 -4.87
C TRP A 52 4.87 5.00 -3.58
N MET A 53 3.84 4.20 -3.38
CA MET A 53 3.94 3.03 -2.52
C MET A 53 4.89 2.02 -3.17
N ILE A 54 5.70 1.33 -2.38
CA ILE A 54 6.74 0.38 -2.84
C ILE A 54 6.37 -1.04 -2.39
N THR A 55 6.45 -2.01 -3.29
CA THR A 55 6.17 -3.42 -3.01
C THR A 55 7.31 -4.11 -2.27
N LYS A 56 7.08 -5.32 -1.77
CA LYS A 56 8.11 -6.21 -1.21
C LYS A 56 9.23 -6.60 -2.21
N THR A 57 9.00 -6.40 -3.51
CA THR A 57 10.01 -6.61 -4.58
C THR A 57 10.75 -5.31 -4.94
N LEU A 58 10.54 -4.23 -4.17
CA LEU A 58 11.18 -2.93 -4.33
C LEU A 58 10.81 -2.21 -5.64
N GLU A 59 9.59 -2.44 -6.10
CA GLU A 59 9.02 -1.79 -7.28
C GLU A 59 7.92 -0.82 -6.87
N PRO A 60 7.68 0.27 -7.62
CA PRO A 60 6.50 1.09 -7.37
C PRO A 60 5.23 0.24 -7.53
N ALA A 61 4.32 0.32 -6.57
CA ALA A 61 3.14 -0.52 -6.52
C ALA A 61 2.17 -0.16 -7.64
N THR A 62 1.71 -1.20 -8.33
CA THR A 62 0.48 -1.14 -9.12
C THR A 62 -0.66 -1.59 -8.23
N TRP A 63 -1.86 -1.05 -8.42
CA TRP A 63 -3.06 -1.41 -7.67
C TRP A 63 -3.45 -2.86 -8.01
N LEU A 64 -2.73 -3.82 -7.43
CA LEU A 64 -2.79 -5.26 -7.72
C LEU A 64 -2.79 -5.63 -9.23
N GLY A 65 -2.19 -4.80 -10.08
CA GLY A 65 -2.14 -4.98 -11.54
C GLY A 65 -3.41 -4.54 -12.29
N GLU A 66 -4.33 -3.84 -11.62
CA GLU A 66 -5.57 -3.31 -12.20
C GLU A 66 -5.29 -2.38 -13.38
N ARG A 67 -6.24 -2.37 -14.32
CA ARG A 67 -6.18 -1.56 -15.52
C ARG A 67 -7.36 -0.60 -15.64
N VAL A 68 -7.07 0.69 -15.76
CA VAL A 68 -8.07 1.73 -15.98
C VAL A 68 -7.93 2.26 -17.41
N GLY A 69 -8.98 2.07 -18.23
CA GLY A 69 -8.91 2.41 -19.66
C GLY A 69 -7.82 1.66 -20.42
N GLY A 70 -7.53 0.41 -20.02
CA GLY A 70 -6.48 -0.42 -20.62
C GLY A 70 -5.05 -0.14 -20.12
N ARG A 71 -4.85 0.86 -19.27
CA ARG A 71 -3.54 1.30 -18.75
C ARG A 71 -3.29 0.78 -17.35
N THR A 72 -2.04 0.49 -17.01
CA THR A 72 -1.65 0.05 -15.66
C THR A 72 -1.93 1.15 -14.64
N LEU A 73 -2.67 0.82 -13.58
CA LEU A 73 -2.96 1.75 -12.49
C LEU A 73 -1.82 1.73 -11.45
N ARG A 74 -1.12 2.86 -11.32
CA ARG A 74 -0.07 3.07 -10.31
C ARG A 74 -0.68 3.59 -9.02
N GLU A 75 -0.14 3.18 -7.87
CA GLU A 75 -0.61 3.62 -6.54
C GLU A 75 0.23 4.81 -6.01
N PRO A 76 -0.30 6.05 -6.08
CA PRO A 76 0.41 7.24 -5.64
C PRO A 76 0.36 7.38 -4.10
N ILE A 77 1.43 7.96 -3.54
CA ILE A 77 1.34 8.62 -2.24
C ILE A 77 0.40 9.83 -2.39
N ASN A 78 -0.66 9.88 -1.60
CA ASN A 78 -1.69 10.93 -1.71
C ASN A 78 -2.03 11.58 -0.36
N VAL A 79 -1.36 11.19 0.73
CA VAL A 79 -1.50 11.83 2.04
C VAL A 79 -0.13 11.92 2.72
N LEU A 80 0.14 13.07 3.33
CA LEU A 80 1.27 13.31 4.23
C LEU A 80 0.75 13.75 5.59
N ILE A 81 1.34 13.23 6.67
CA ILE A 81 0.94 13.55 8.04
C ILE A 81 2.18 13.94 8.82
N LEU A 82 2.19 15.16 9.39
CA LEU A 82 3.27 15.69 10.19
C LEU A 82 2.86 15.78 11.66
N ASP A 83 3.45 14.95 12.50
CA ASP A 83 3.32 15.06 13.96
C ASP A 83 4.45 15.94 14.51
N ARG A 84 4.09 17.16 14.90
CA ARG A 84 4.98 18.15 15.54
C ARG A 84 4.97 18.06 17.06
N THR A 85 4.03 17.31 17.64
CA THR A 85 3.81 17.24 19.08
C THR A 85 4.57 16.09 19.72
N SER A 86 4.78 15.00 18.98
CA SER A 86 5.53 13.84 19.48
C SER A 86 7.02 14.12 19.60
N THR A 87 7.61 13.62 20.68
CA THR A 87 9.06 13.67 20.90
C THR A 87 9.76 12.35 20.53
N THR A 88 9.01 11.25 20.39
CA THR A 88 9.54 9.93 19.99
C THR A 88 8.74 9.34 18.82
N PRO A 89 9.34 8.49 17.97
CA PRO A 89 8.63 7.84 16.88
C PRO A 89 7.51 6.92 17.36
N GLU A 90 7.66 6.30 18.54
CA GLU A 90 6.62 5.46 19.16
C GLU A 90 5.41 6.30 19.57
N ALA A 91 5.65 7.47 20.17
CA ALA A 91 4.58 8.41 20.53
C ALA A 91 3.84 8.91 19.27
N ALA A 92 4.57 9.21 18.19
CA ALA A 92 3.98 9.64 16.93
C ALA A 92 3.10 8.56 16.31
N THR A 93 3.59 7.32 16.31
CA THR A 93 2.85 6.16 15.80
C THR A 93 1.59 5.91 16.64
N ALA A 94 1.70 5.97 17.97
CA ALA A 94 0.57 5.79 18.87
C ALA A 94 -0.50 6.89 18.67
N ARG A 95 -0.07 8.15 18.55
CA ARG A 95 -0.98 9.27 18.28
C ARG A 95 -1.67 9.12 16.93
N LEU A 96 -0.92 8.75 15.88
CA LEU A 96 -1.51 8.50 14.57
C LEU A 96 -2.55 7.38 14.63
N ASN A 97 -2.22 6.23 15.22
CA ASN A 97 -3.16 5.11 15.35
C ASN A 97 -4.44 5.51 16.10
N ALA A 98 -4.32 6.29 17.18
CA ALA A 98 -5.45 6.79 17.93
C ALA A 98 -6.31 7.74 17.08
N ALA A 99 -5.69 8.68 16.35
CA ALA A 99 -6.39 9.61 15.48
C ALA A 99 -7.10 8.91 14.31
N MET A 100 -6.43 7.97 13.64
CA MET A 100 -7.01 7.15 12.58
C MET A 100 -8.22 6.37 13.09
N THR A 101 -8.10 5.73 14.26
CA THR A 101 -9.22 5.00 14.89
C THR A 101 -10.38 5.93 15.22
N ALA A 102 -10.12 7.09 15.80
CA ALA A 102 -11.15 8.09 16.11
C ALA A 102 -11.83 8.64 14.85
N ALA A 103 -11.10 8.74 13.74
CA ALA A 103 -11.62 9.15 12.43
C ALA A 103 -12.39 8.02 11.70
N GLY A 104 -12.51 6.83 12.30
CA GLY A 104 -13.18 5.67 11.73
C GLY A 104 -12.28 4.77 10.87
N TYR A 105 -11.02 5.16 10.65
CA TYR A 105 -10.03 4.46 9.82
C TYR A 105 -9.15 3.48 10.61
N GLY A 106 -9.67 2.83 11.65
CA GLY A 106 -8.89 1.89 12.45
C GLY A 106 -8.29 0.74 11.60
N PRO A 107 -7.24 0.05 12.08
CA PRO A 107 -6.67 -1.10 11.37
C PRO A 107 -7.70 -2.22 11.17
N LYS A 108 -7.79 -2.74 9.94
CA LYS A 108 -8.67 -3.87 9.56
C LYS A 108 -7.91 -4.89 8.73
N ASN A 109 -8.23 -6.17 8.92
CA ASN A 109 -7.57 -7.30 8.26
C ASN A 109 -8.10 -7.55 6.83
N MET A 110 -7.61 -8.61 6.18
CA MET A 110 -8.01 -9.05 4.83
C MET A 110 -7.62 -8.11 3.69
N HIS A 111 -6.56 -7.32 3.89
CA HIS A 111 -5.94 -6.49 2.85
C HIS A 111 -4.59 -7.05 2.41
N SER A 112 -4.02 -6.56 1.31
CA SER A 112 -2.64 -6.86 0.93
C SER A 112 -1.63 -6.21 1.90
N ASP A 113 -0.44 -6.80 2.07
CA ASP A 113 0.59 -6.30 2.98
C ASP A 113 2.00 -6.38 2.38
N GLY A 114 3.00 -5.94 3.15
CA GLY A 114 4.41 -5.96 2.76
C GLY A 114 4.82 -4.75 1.92
N TYR A 115 4.09 -3.64 2.04
CA TYR A 115 4.44 -2.40 1.35
C TYR A 115 5.37 -1.52 2.18
N SER A 116 6.02 -0.58 1.51
CA SER A 116 6.85 0.46 2.11
C SER A 116 6.62 1.80 1.44
N GLY A 117 7.01 2.88 2.11
CA GLY A 117 7.04 4.23 1.55
C GLY A 117 8.41 4.85 1.76
N GLN A 118 8.83 5.72 0.83
CA GLN A 118 10.11 6.39 0.94
C GLN A 118 9.97 7.76 1.61
N LEU A 119 10.70 7.98 2.69
CA LEU A 119 10.78 9.25 3.42
C LEU A 119 12.22 9.49 3.85
N ALA A 120 12.69 10.74 3.79
CA ALA A 120 14.02 11.13 4.28
C ALA A 120 15.16 10.21 3.77
N GLY A 121 15.06 9.78 2.51
CA GLY A 121 16.07 8.94 1.84
C GLY A 121 16.07 7.46 2.20
N ARG A 122 15.08 6.96 2.95
CA ARG A 122 14.97 5.53 3.30
C ARG A 122 13.56 4.98 3.12
N LEU A 123 13.44 3.66 3.01
CA LEU A 123 12.15 2.98 3.07
C LEU A 123 11.69 2.81 4.51
N TYR A 124 10.41 3.08 4.73
CA TYR A 124 9.69 2.79 5.96
C TYR A 124 8.65 1.72 5.67
N PRO A 125 8.59 0.65 6.46
CA PRO A 125 7.58 -0.38 6.29
C PRO A 125 6.19 0.17 6.60
N GLN A 126 5.18 -0.52 6.06
CA GLN A 126 3.77 -0.30 6.37
C GLN A 126 3.48 -0.39 7.87
N LEU A 127 2.62 0.53 8.33
CA LEU A 127 1.97 0.51 9.63
C LEU A 127 0.53 -0.01 9.51
N PRO A 128 -0.01 -0.66 10.57
CA PRO A 128 0.71 -1.16 11.75
C PRO A 128 1.68 -2.30 11.40
N PRO A 129 2.81 -2.44 12.12
CA PRO A 129 3.83 -3.44 11.79
C PRO A 129 3.42 -4.88 12.16
N THR A 130 2.43 -5.03 13.05
CA THR A 130 1.97 -6.32 13.57
C THR A 130 0.59 -6.64 13.04
N GLY A 131 0.49 -7.71 12.25
CA GLY A 131 -0.77 -8.24 11.75
C GLY A 131 -0.75 -8.45 10.24
N LYS A 132 -1.07 -9.67 9.82
CA LYS A 132 -1.14 -10.02 8.40
C LYS A 132 -2.35 -9.35 7.76
N GLY A 133 -2.13 -8.70 6.63
CA GLY A 133 -3.15 -8.03 5.84
C GLY A 133 -3.88 -6.90 6.55
N LEU A 134 -3.19 -6.17 7.44
CA LEU A 134 -3.76 -4.98 8.07
C LEU A 134 -3.64 -3.75 7.19
N ALA A 135 -4.74 -3.01 7.01
CA ALA A 135 -4.77 -1.68 6.42
C ALA A 135 -5.58 -0.73 7.31
N PHE A 136 -5.32 0.57 7.22
CA PHE A 136 -6.25 1.55 7.78
C PHE A 136 -7.45 1.63 6.84
N SER A 137 -8.66 1.39 7.35
CA SER A 137 -9.85 1.34 6.52
C SER A 137 -11.08 1.80 7.28
N ASP A 138 -12.05 2.40 6.59
CA ASP A 138 -13.30 2.86 7.20
C ASP A 138 -14.44 1.82 7.18
N GLY A 139 -14.24 0.68 6.50
CA GLY A 139 -15.24 -0.37 6.35
C GLY A 139 -14.62 -1.77 6.34
N PRO A 140 -15.40 -2.84 6.59
CA PRO A 140 -14.91 -4.20 6.43
C PRO A 140 -14.66 -4.54 4.95
N TRP A 141 -13.77 -5.51 4.69
CA TRP A 141 -13.37 -5.89 3.32
C TRP A 141 -14.53 -6.38 2.42
N TYR A 142 -15.67 -6.83 2.97
CA TYR A 142 -16.78 -7.33 2.16
C TYR A 142 -17.76 -6.23 1.69
N VAL A 143 -17.40 -4.95 1.85
CA VAL A 143 -18.16 -3.79 1.33
C VAL A 143 -17.23 -2.80 0.62
N SER A 144 -17.79 -1.90 -0.18
CA SER A 144 -17.04 -0.74 -0.68
C SER A 144 -16.52 0.05 0.51
N ASN A 145 -15.23 0.36 0.51
CA ASN A 145 -14.59 1.01 1.63
C ASN A 145 -13.41 1.86 1.16
N HIS A 146 -13.11 2.86 1.97
CA HIS A 146 -11.91 3.65 1.88
C HIS A 146 -10.81 2.95 2.67
N HIS A 147 -9.66 2.71 2.07
CA HIS A 147 -8.53 2.13 2.79
C HIS A 147 -7.18 2.63 2.30
N GLY A 148 -6.14 2.44 3.11
CA GLY A 148 -4.78 2.75 2.70
C GLY A 148 -3.69 2.12 3.56
N ARG A 149 -2.45 2.38 3.13
CA ARG A 149 -1.22 2.01 3.81
C ARG A 149 -0.50 3.28 4.25
N VAL A 150 -0.02 3.29 5.49
CA VAL A 150 0.76 4.40 6.05
C VAL A 150 2.18 3.93 6.31
N PHE A 151 3.15 4.80 6.08
CA PHE A 151 4.58 4.55 6.19
C PHE A 151 5.22 5.65 7.04
N GLY A 152 6.18 5.27 7.89
CA GLY A 152 6.86 6.18 8.80
C GLY A 152 6.84 5.63 10.24
N PRO A 153 7.08 6.48 11.25
CA PRO A 153 7.42 7.89 11.13
C PRO A 153 8.89 8.14 10.77
N ALA A 154 9.13 9.11 9.89
CA ALA A 154 10.46 9.63 9.59
C ALA A 154 10.74 10.91 10.40
N PRO A 155 11.88 11.00 11.11
CA PRO A 155 12.23 12.23 11.83
C PRO A 155 12.58 13.35 10.82
N VAL A 156 11.91 14.49 10.93
CA VAL A 156 12.14 15.70 10.11
C VAL A 156 12.08 16.94 10.99
N GLN A 157 13.17 17.69 11.08
CA GLN A 157 13.25 18.97 11.82
C GLN A 157 12.58 18.98 13.22
N GLY A 158 12.80 17.94 14.04
CA GLY A 158 12.21 17.82 15.38
C GLY A 158 10.74 17.37 15.40
N SER A 159 10.19 17.00 14.25
CA SER A 159 8.85 16.42 14.05
C SER A 159 8.96 15.02 13.43
N TYR A 160 7.81 14.36 13.25
CA TYR A 160 7.70 13.04 12.65
C TYR A 160 6.76 13.06 11.44
N LEU A 161 7.28 12.72 10.27
CA LEU A 161 6.54 12.66 9.02
C LEU A 161 6.09 11.23 8.71
N PHE A 162 4.84 11.10 8.30
CA PHE A 162 4.30 9.90 7.68
C PHE A 162 3.89 10.21 6.24
N SER A 163 3.93 9.19 5.40
CA SER A 163 3.34 9.20 4.06
C SER A 163 2.34 8.08 3.93
N ALA A 164 1.35 8.23 3.07
CA ALA A 164 0.36 7.20 2.86
C ALA A 164 -0.20 7.18 1.45
N ALA A 165 -0.62 5.99 1.04
CA ALA A 165 -1.37 5.72 -0.19
C ALA A 165 -2.74 5.16 0.20
N PHE A 166 -3.80 5.87 -0.21
CA PHE A 166 -5.18 5.54 0.11
C PHE A 166 -6.04 5.49 -1.15
N SER A 167 -6.90 4.48 -1.29
CA SER A 167 -7.86 4.34 -2.39
C SER A 167 -9.25 4.00 -1.88
N LEU A 168 -10.26 4.38 -2.65
CA LEU A 168 -11.63 3.93 -2.53
C LEU A 168 -11.76 2.70 -3.42
N GLU A 169 -12.35 1.67 -2.85
CA GLU A 169 -12.62 0.42 -3.55
C GLU A 169 -14.11 0.16 -3.62
N ASP A 170 -14.55 -0.35 -4.76
CA ASP A 170 -15.89 -0.91 -4.90
C ASP A 170 -15.87 -2.42 -4.71
N MET A 171 -16.80 -2.93 -3.90
CA MET A 171 -17.00 -4.36 -3.78
C MET A 171 -17.79 -4.88 -5.00
N ARG A 172 -17.17 -5.82 -5.71
CA ARG A 172 -17.82 -6.56 -6.80
C ARG A 172 -18.07 -7.99 -6.35
N TRP A 173 -19.32 -8.44 -6.37
CA TRP A 173 -19.69 -9.82 -5.99
C TRP A 173 -19.60 -10.82 -7.15
N LEU A 174 -19.84 -10.39 -8.39
CA LEU A 174 -19.89 -11.24 -9.57
C LEU A 174 -18.94 -10.73 -10.67
N PRO A 175 -18.29 -11.61 -11.45
CA PRO A 175 -18.34 -13.08 -11.38
C PRO A 175 -17.46 -13.70 -10.29
N ARG A 176 -16.57 -12.91 -9.68
CA ARG A 176 -15.77 -13.31 -8.52
C ARG A 176 -15.76 -12.17 -7.49
N PRO A 177 -16.00 -12.46 -6.21
CA PRO A 177 -15.85 -11.50 -5.13
C PRO A 177 -14.46 -10.85 -5.15
N GLY A 178 -14.43 -9.53 -5.04
CA GLY A 178 -13.19 -8.77 -4.92
C GLY A 178 -13.43 -7.28 -5.07
N HIS A 179 -12.36 -6.53 -4.88
CA HIS A 179 -12.39 -5.09 -5.02
C HIS A 179 -11.99 -4.64 -6.41
N THR A 180 -12.63 -3.58 -6.89
CA THR A 180 -12.19 -2.81 -8.04
C THR A 180 -11.82 -1.41 -7.60
N TYR A 181 -10.81 -0.84 -8.24
CA TYR A 181 -10.45 0.54 -8.01
C TYR A 181 -11.63 1.47 -8.33
N ASN A 182 -11.85 2.48 -7.49
CA ASN A 182 -12.79 3.56 -7.76
C ASN A 182 -12.07 4.93 -7.80
N SER A 183 -11.43 5.34 -6.70
CA SER A 183 -10.88 6.70 -6.60
C SER A 183 -9.74 6.83 -5.59
N PHE A 184 -8.65 7.49 -5.96
CA PHE A 184 -7.65 7.95 -5.00
C PHE A 184 -8.05 9.28 -4.36
N THR A 185 -8.64 10.18 -5.15
CA THR A 185 -8.97 11.54 -4.69
C THR A 185 -10.07 11.52 -3.63
N ALA A 186 -11.15 10.74 -3.82
CA ALA A 186 -12.25 10.65 -2.87
C ALA A 186 -11.77 10.18 -1.48
N THR A 187 -10.90 9.17 -1.41
CA THR A 187 -10.36 8.71 -0.13
C THR A 187 -9.41 9.71 0.52
N ARG A 188 -8.54 10.35 -0.25
CA ARG A 188 -7.68 11.43 0.27
C ARG A 188 -8.53 12.50 0.95
N GLU A 189 -9.58 12.96 0.28
CA GLU A 189 -10.45 14.02 0.78
C GLU A 189 -11.26 13.58 2.00
N ASP A 190 -11.86 12.37 1.98
CA ASP A 190 -12.59 11.82 3.13
C ASP A 190 -11.68 11.66 4.35
N LEU A 191 -10.52 11.01 4.20
CA LEU A 191 -9.58 10.83 5.30
C LEU A 191 -9.14 12.18 5.89
N ALA A 192 -8.76 13.13 5.03
CA ALA A 192 -8.32 14.44 5.47
C ALA A 192 -9.41 15.21 6.22
N ALA A 193 -10.67 15.11 5.76
CA ALA A 193 -11.82 15.71 6.41
C ALA A 193 -12.09 15.07 7.78
N ARG A 194 -12.11 13.74 7.87
CA ARG A 194 -12.39 13.04 9.14
C ARG A 194 -11.29 13.25 10.18
N LEU A 195 -10.01 13.19 9.79
CA LEU A 195 -8.91 13.51 10.69
C LEU A 195 -9.01 14.96 11.21
N SER A 196 -9.29 15.92 10.31
CA SER A 196 -9.48 17.33 10.70
C SER A 196 -10.65 17.52 11.66
N ALA A 197 -11.75 16.80 11.47
CA ALA A 197 -12.93 16.85 12.34
C ALA A 197 -12.65 16.32 13.76
N THR A 198 -11.77 15.32 13.92
CA THR A 198 -11.36 14.83 15.26
C THR A 198 -10.44 15.81 16.02
N GLY A 199 -9.86 16.79 15.33
CA GLY A 199 -9.11 17.90 15.92
C GLY A 199 -7.62 17.67 16.19
N LEU A 200 -7.13 16.42 16.13
CA LEU A 200 -5.71 16.09 16.38
C LEU A 200 -4.79 16.45 15.21
N TYR A 201 -5.18 16.08 13.99
CA TYR A 201 -4.46 16.39 12.77
C TYR A 201 -5.35 17.26 11.90
N ARG A 202 -4.90 18.47 11.57
CA ARG A 202 -5.65 19.39 10.72
C ARG A 202 -5.01 19.50 9.36
N ARG A 203 -5.83 19.54 8.30
CA ARG A 203 -5.34 19.84 6.96
C ARG A 203 -4.67 21.21 6.94
N ALA A 204 -3.42 21.24 6.51
CA ALA A 204 -2.62 22.44 6.34
C ALA A 204 -2.61 22.91 4.89
N ALA A 205 -2.44 21.99 3.95
CA ALA A 205 -2.32 22.29 2.52
C ALA A 205 -2.57 21.06 1.64
N ASN A 206 -2.62 21.27 0.33
CA ASN A 206 -2.29 20.25 -0.66
C ASN A 206 -0.89 20.51 -1.18
N VAL A 207 -0.04 19.50 -1.19
CA VAL A 207 1.33 19.60 -1.69
C VAL A 207 1.43 18.84 -3.01
N ASP A 208 2.02 19.48 -4.01
CA ASP A 208 2.27 18.84 -5.29
C ASP A 208 3.44 17.85 -5.15
N LEU A 209 3.16 16.56 -5.41
CA LEU A 209 4.18 15.52 -5.44
C LEU A 209 4.62 15.18 -6.87
N GLY A 210 3.97 15.76 -7.90
CA GLY A 210 4.25 15.48 -9.30
C GLY A 210 3.99 14.02 -9.67
N ASN A 211 3.08 13.35 -8.96
CA ASN A 211 2.83 11.92 -9.11
C ASN A 211 1.49 11.62 -9.81
N ARG A 212 1.05 12.52 -10.70
CA ARG A 212 -0.01 12.24 -11.67
C ARG A 212 0.59 11.56 -12.90
N LEU A 213 0.09 10.37 -13.25
CA LEU A 213 0.43 9.71 -14.51
C LEU A 213 -0.76 9.76 -15.47
N ASP A 214 -0.48 10.16 -16.71
CA ASP A 214 -1.42 10.15 -17.81
C ASP A 214 -0.68 9.83 -19.12
N THR A 215 -0.14 8.61 -19.19
CA THR A 215 0.59 8.11 -20.36
C THR A 215 -0.25 7.08 -21.11
N PRO A 216 0.16 6.65 -22.32
CA PRO A 216 -0.53 5.57 -23.02
C PRO A 216 -0.44 4.21 -22.30
N GLN A 217 0.52 4.00 -21.40
CA GLN A 217 0.76 2.73 -20.71
C GLN A 217 0.30 2.75 -19.26
N GLU A 218 0.35 3.91 -18.60
CA GLU A 218 0.16 4.04 -17.16
C GLU A 218 -0.76 5.21 -16.81
N THR A 219 -1.46 5.06 -15.70
CA THR A 219 -2.31 6.09 -15.15
C THR A 219 -2.32 6.04 -13.63
N THR A 220 -2.60 7.18 -13.00
CA THR A 220 -2.97 7.25 -11.58
C THR A 220 -4.47 7.48 -11.40
N GLY A 221 -5.29 7.05 -12.35
CA GLY A 221 -6.74 7.16 -12.28
C GLY A 221 -7.19 8.62 -12.16
N ASP A 222 -7.90 8.94 -11.07
CA ASP A 222 -8.40 10.28 -10.78
C ASP A 222 -7.48 11.12 -9.89
N HIS A 223 -6.30 10.59 -9.55
CA HIS A 223 -5.31 11.30 -8.73
C HIS A 223 -4.76 12.53 -9.47
N ASP A 224 -4.80 13.67 -8.80
CA ASP A 224 -4.44 14.98 -9.36
C ASP A 224 -2.93 15.32 -9.26
N GLY A 225 -2.12 14.44 -8.65
CA GLY A 225 -0.69 14.65 -8.42
C GLY A 225 -0.36 15.26 -7.07
N GLN A 226 -1.36 15.53 -6.22
CA GLN A 226 -1.19 16.17 -4.93
C GLN A 226 -1.43 15.22 -3.76
N ALA A 227 -0.70 15.46 -2.67
CA ALA A 227 -1.00 14.86 -1.37
C ALA A 227 -1.65 15.88 -0.43
N ALA A 228 -2.64 15.43 0.35
CA ALA A 228 -3.16 16.22 1.45
C ALA A 228 -2.14 16.22 2.59
N LEU A 229 -1.67 17.39 3.01
CA LEU A 229 -0.80 17.55 4.16
C LEU A 229 -1.65 17.84 5.41
N LEU A 230 -1.58 16.96 6.39
CA LEU A 230 -2.15 17.17 7.72
C LEU A 230 -1.05 17.37 8.76
N THR A 231 -1.28 18.23 9.73
CA THR A 231 -0.32 18.52 10.80
C THR A 231 -1.02 18.58 12.15
N THR A 232 -0.32 18.16 13.21
CA THR A 232 -0.67 18.62 14.56
C THR A 232 -0.41 20.13 14.68
N PRO A 233 -1.06 20.82 15.64
CA PRO A 233 -0.74 22.20 15.98
C PRO A 233 0.75 22.45 16.19
#